data_AF-A0A971D7K1-F1
#
_entry.id   AF-A0A971D7K1-F1
#
_cell.length_a   1.000
_cell.length_b   1.000
_cell.length_c   1.000
_cell.angle_alpha   90.00
_cell.angle_beta   90.00
_cell.angle_gamma   90.00
#
_symmetry.space_group_name_H-M   'P 1'
#
loop_
_entity.id
_entity.type
_entity.pdbx_description
1 polymer ?
#
loop_
_entity_poly.entity_id
_entity_poly.type
_entity_poly.pdbx_seq_one_letter_code
_entity_poly.pdbx_strand_id
1 'polypeptide(L)'
;MENNSEARKDMVDTTAPNQHVHHYYGRTTTDLDHFHVFDGTTGLNYATGEGHVHRFSNETSRAHGHTHRMYGTTSLQVRSLGGHVHQISGTTSFDQGHSHRFDVYSGPPVRPRTRRPRLMSLLKESKQTQDGKPAPRRRRRLRFRKIRPSSRKR
;
A
#
# COMPACT_ATOMS: atom_id res chain seq x y z
N MET A 1 -21.52 -53.51 -11.32
CA MET A 1 -21.13 -52.75 -10.12
C MET A 1 -20.80 -51.35 -10.58
N GLU A 2 -21.61 -50.40 -10.11
CA GLU A 2 -21.82 -49.07 -10.71
C GLU A 2 -20.75 -48.06 -10.29
N ASN A 3 -20.46 -47.17 -11.24
CA ASN A 3 -20.15 -45.74 -11.09
C ASN A 3 -19.05 -45.30 -10.11
N ASN A 4 -17.85 -45.12 -10.68
CA ASN A 4 -16.81 -44.28 -10.11
C ASN A 4 -17.13 -42.79 -10.43
N SER A 5 -17.84 -42.12 -9.53
CA SER A 5 -18.16 -40.70 -9.66
C SER A 5 -16.98 -39.83 -9.21
N GLU A 6 -16.37 -39.11 -10.16
CA GLU A 6 -15.59 -37.91 -9.88
C GLU A 6 -16.44 -36.88 -9.10
N ALA A 7 -15.97 -36.43 -7.94
CA ALA A 7 -16.50 -35.21 -7.30
C ALA A 7 -15.47 -34.58 -6.33
N ARG A 8 -14.73 -33.63 -6.90
CA ARG A 8 -14.11 -32.44 -6.30
C ARG A 8 -14.24 -32.28 -4.78
N LYS A 9 -13.09 -32.29 -4.09
CA LYS A 9 -12.83 -31.32 -3.02
C LYS A 9 -11.43 -30.76 -3.21
N ASP A 10 -11.40 -29.55 -3.75
CA ASP A 10 -10.25 -28.66 -3.65
C ASP A 10 -9.90 -28.54 -2.17
N MET A 11 -8.88 -29.29 -1.75
CA MET A 11 -8.36 -29.29 -0.41
C MET A 11 -7.60 -27.97 -0.24
N VAL A 12 -8.34 -26.94 0.17
CA VAL A 12 -7.83 -25.60 0.48
C VAL A 12 -6.74 -25.75 1.53
N ASP A 13 -5.56 -25.38 1.08
CA ASP A 13 -4.27 -25.33 1.77
C ASP A 13 -4.36 -25.01 3.26
N THR A 14 -4.05 -26.00 4.10
CA THR A 14 -4.38 -26.01 5.54
C THR A 14 -3.36 -25.33 6.46
N THR A 15 -2.27 -24.75 5.96
CA THR A 15 -1.22 -24.22 6.86
C THR A 15 -0.41 -23.08 6.23
N ALA A 16 -1.08 -21.93 6.02
CA ALA A 16 -0.52 -20.60 5.66
C ALA A 16 0.45 -20.44 4.45
N PRO A 17 0.04 -20.73 3.20
CA PRO A 17 0.89 -20.52 2.02
C PRO A 17 0.28 -19.63 0.91
N ASN A 18 1.14 -19.30 -0.06
CA ASN A 18 1.04 -18.29 -1.13
C ASN A 18 1.15 -16.82 -0.64
N GLN A 19 2.01 -16.03 -1.29
CA GLN A 19 2.19 -14.61 -0.96
C GLN A 19 0.93 -13.80 -1.27
N HIS A 20 0.40 -13.11 -0.27
CA HIS A 20 -0.80 -12.28 -0.41
C HIS A 20 -0.79 -11.06 0.50
N VAL A 21 -1.76 -10.19 0.29
CA VAL A 21 -2.04 -9.01 1.11
C VAL A 21 -3.51 -8.98 1.49
N HIS A 22 -3.86 -8.18 2.48
CA HIS A 22 -5.25 -7.90 2.83
C HIS A 22 -5.53 -6.40 2.73
N HIS A 23 -6.70 -6.07 2.19
CA HIS A 23 -7.25 -4.73 2.33
C HIS A 23 -7.94 -4.60 3.68
N TYR A 24 -7.90 -3.42 4.27
CA TYR A 24 -8.62 -3.13 5.52
C TYR A 24 -9.14 -1.70 5.48
N TYR A 25 -10.25 -1.47 6.14
CA TYR A 25 -10.84 -0.16 6.35
C TYR A 25 -11.52 -0.12 7.71
N GLY A 26 -11.65 1.07 8.27
CA GLY A 26 -12.20 1.22 9.60
C GLY A 26 -12.31 2.65 10.06
N ARG A 27 -12.73 2.79 11.31
CA ARG A 27 -12.68 4.04 12.05
C ARG A 27 -12.02 3.82 13.40
N THR A 28 -11.42 4.87 13.92
CA THR A 28 -10.90 4.89 15.27
C THR A 28 -12.02 5.08 16.31
N THR A 29 -11.71 4.89 17.59
CA THR A 29 -12.59 5.32 18.69
C THR A 29 -12.79 6.83 18.68
N THR A 30 -13.89 7.28 19.26
CA THR A 30 -14.11 8.72 19.46
C THR A 30 -13.31 9.20 20.67
N ASP A 31 -12.52 10.24 20.48
CA ASP A 31 -11.82 10.98 21.54
C ASP A 31 -11.87 12.47 21.19
N LEU A 32 -11.94 13.34 22.20
CA LEU A 32 -12.13 14.79 22.03
C LEU A 32 -13.18 15.14 20.95
N ASP A 33 -14.35 14.49 21.04
CA ASP A 33 -15.51 14.66 20.16
C ASP A 33 -15.28 14.33 18.67
N HIS A 34 -14.23 13.58 18.32
CA HIS A 34 -14.06 13.14 16.94
C HIS A 34 -13.38 11.78 16.78
N PHE A 35 -13.42 11.27 15.56
CA PHE A 35 -12.81 10.03 15.14
C PHE A 35 -12.16 10.22 13.78
N HIS A 36 -11.27 9.31 13.41
CA HIS A 36 -10.70 9.26 12.07
C HIS A 36 -11.13 7.99 11.35
N VAL A 37 -11.28 8.08 10.04
CA VAL A 37 -11.43 6.92 9.15
C VAL A 37 -10.05 6.53 8.64
N PHE A 38 -9.85 5.27 8.30
CA PHE A 38 -8.63 4.80 7.65
C PHE A 38 -8.94 3.66 6.69
N ASP A 39 -8.14 3.55 5.64
CA ASP A 39 -8.13 2.43 4.72
C ASP A 39 -6.69 2.12 4.30
N GLY A 40 -6.37 0.85 4.10
CA GLY A 40 -5.01 0.45 3.77
C GLY A 40 -4.90 -0.95 3.22
N THR A 41 -3.67 -1.33 2.90
CA THR A 41 -3.31 -2.68 2.47
C THR A 41 -2.13 -3.15 3.29
N THR A 42 -2.20 -4.38 3.80
CA THR A 42 -1.10 -4.95 4.56
C THR A 42 0.12 -5.19 3.67
N GLY A 43 1.29 -5.35 4.29
CA GLY A 43 2.45 -5.92 3.65
C GLY A 43 2.26 -7.42 3.33
N LEU A 44 3.28 -8.02 2.71
CA LEU A 44 3.30 -9.46 2.48
C LEU A 44 3.30 -10.23 3.80
N ASN A 45 2.69 -11.42 3.77
CA ASN A 45 2.69 -12.34 4.90
C ASN A 45 4.09 -12.87 5.22
N TYR A 46 4.33 -13.17 6.50
CA TYR A 46 5.46 -13.95 6.98
C TYR A 46 5.01 -14.98 8.03
N ALA A 47 5.64 -16.15 8.00
CA ALA A 47 5.26 -17.28 8.84
C ALA A 47 5.71 -17.09 10.30
N THR A 48 4.91 -17.60 11.24
CA THR A 48 5.18 -17.58 12.69
C THR A 48 5.24 -18.97 13.31
N GLY A 49 5.13 -20.04 12.52
CA GLY A 49 5.09 -21.45 12.97
C GLY A 49 3.68 -21.96 13.23
N GLU A 50 2.77 -21.12 13.71
CA GLU A 50 1.36 -21.44 13.96
C GLU A 50 0.42 -20.95 12.83
N GLY A 51 0.97 -20.18 11.89
CA GLY A 51 0.28 -19.57 10.77
C GLY A 51 1.15 -18.49 10.14
N HIS A 52 0.53 -17.41 9.66
CA HIS A 52 1.21 -16.20 9.23
C HIS A 52 0.54 -14.94 9.76
N VAL A 53 1.29 -13.84 9.70
CA VAL A 53 0.84 -12.50 10.04
C VAL A 53 1.33 -11.50 8.99
N HIS A 54 0.82 -10.28 9.03
CA HIS A 54 1.25 -9.20 8.15
C HIS A 54 1.69 -7.97 8.96
N ARG A 55 2.61 -7.18 8.40
CA ARG A 55 2.83 -5.81 8.88
C ARG A 55 1.84 -4.86 8.21
N PHE A 56 1.43 -3.83 8.92
CA PHE A 56 0.68 -2.71 8.36
C PHE A 56 1.28 -1.38 8.80
N SER A 57 1.12 -0.36 7.97
CA SER A 57 1.50 1.02 8.25
C SER A 57 0.61 1.94 7.44
N ASN A 58 -0.01 2.92 8.09
CA ASN A 58 -1.02 3.79 7.50
C ASN A 58 -1.09 5.13 8.23
N GLU A 59 -1.70 6.12 7.60
CA GLU A 59 -2.07 7.39 8.21
C GLU A 59 -3.58 7.59 8.08
N THR A 60 -4.23 7.98 9.17
CA THR A 60 -5.67 8.17 9.19
C THR A 60 -6.09 9.35 8.32
N SER A 61 -7.37 9.38 7.91
CA SER A 61 -7.98 10.54 7.27
C SER A 61 -7.88 11.77 8.15
N ARG A 62 -7.76 12.96 7.56
CA ARG A 62 -7.76 14.21 8.33
C ARG A 62 -9.14 14.46 8.96
N ALA A 63 -9.17 14.62 10.27
CA ALA A 63 -10.34 15.07 11.04
C ALA A 63 -9.87 16.14 12.04
N HIS A 64 -10.70 17.16 12.28
CA HIS A 64 -10.36 18.25 13.21
C HIS A 64 -8.94 18.83 13.00
N GLY A 65 -8.58 19.02 11.73
CA GLY A 65 -7.31 19.63 11.33
C GLY A 65 -6.07 18.72 11.35
N HIS A 66 -6.13 17.51 11.89
CA HIS A 66 -4.95 16.63 12.03
C HIS A 66 -5.22 15.18 11.60
N THR A 67 -4.15 14.39 11.59
CA THR A 67 -4.11 12.97 11.25
C THR A 67 -3.30 12.23 12.31
N HIS A 68 -3.41 10.91 12.34
CA HIS A 68 -2.53 10.07 13.16
C HIS A 68 -1.91 8.95 12.32
N ARG A 69 -0.74 8.48 12.75
CA ARG A 69 -0.09 7.30 12.19
C ARG A 69 -0.53 6.04 12.91
N MET A 70 -0.54 4.94 12.16
CA MET A 70 -0.86 3.60 12.62
C MET A 70 0.20 2.66 12.07
N TYR A 71 0.71 1.76 12.89
CA TYR A 71 1.59 0.69 12.44
C TYR A 71 1.51 -0.49 13.40
N GLY A 72 1.84 -1.67 12.90
CA GLY A 72 1.86 -2.86 13.74
C GLY A 72 1.92 -4.15 12.93
N THR A 73 1.64 -5.24 13.64
CA THR A 73 1.51 -6.58 13.09
C THR A 73 0.10 -7.07 13.36
N THR A 74 -0.51 -7.73 12.38
CA THR A 74 -1.85 -8.30 12.52
C THR A 74 -1.85 -9.48 13.49
N SER A 75 -3.04 -9.92 13.95
CA SER A 75 -3.18 -11.21 14.63
C SER A 75 -2.81 -12.38 13.73
N LEU A 76 -2.75 -13.58 14.31
CA LEU A 76 -2.83 -14.83 13.55
C LEU A 76 -4.10 -14.86 12.69
N GLN A 77 -4.04 -15.63 11.61
CA GLN A 77 -5.15 -15.82 10.69
C GLN A 77 -6.37 -16.47 11.38
N VAL A 78 -7.55 -15.91 11.13
CA VAL A 78 -8.84 -16.45 11.56
C VAL A 78 -9.59 -16.94 10.31
N ARG A 79 -10.05 -18.19 10.33
CA ARG A 79 -10.82 -18.76 9.22
C ARG A 79 -12.10 -17.96 8.98
N SER A 80 -12.40 -17.68 7.72
CA SER A 80 -13.60 -16.93 7.31
C SER A 80 -14.10 -17.38 5.93
N LEU A 81 -15.30 -16.96 5.54
CA LEU A 81 -15.84 -17.24 4.22
C LEU A 81 -14.97 -16.54 3.16
N GLY A 82 -14.28 -17.32 2.32
CA GLY A 82 -13.34 -16.81 1.31
C GLY A 82 -11.86 -16.93 1.68
N GLY A 83 -11.51 -17.65 2.75
CA GLY A 83 -10.14 -17.98 3.14
C GLY A 83 -9.89 -17.68 4.62
N HIS A 84 -9.15 -16.61 4.89
CA HIS A 84 -8.89 -16.14 6.25
C HIS A 84 -8.85 -14.61 6.29
N VAL A 85 -8.99 -14.08 7.50
CA VAL A 85 -8.85 -12.66 7.83
C VAL A 85 -7.89 -12.51 9.00
N HIS A 86 -7.43 -11.28 9.25
CA HIS A 86 -6.66 -10.97 10.45
C HIS A 86 -7.29 -9.80 11.20
N GLN A 87 -7.19 -9.83 12.52
CA GLN A 87 -7.48 -8.68 13.35
C GLN A 87 -6.34 -7.66 13.22
N ILE A 88 -6.71 -6.39 13.13
CA ILE A 88 -5.85 -5.22 13.06
C ILE A 88 -6.30 -4.28 14.17
N SER A 89 -5.52 -4.24 15.24
CA SER A 89 -5.84 -3.44 16.42
C SER A 89 -4.62 -2.71 16.96
N GLY A 90 -4.86 -1.64 17.70
CA GLY A 90 -3.81 -0.84 18.32
C GLY A 90 -4.26 0.55 18.71
N THR A 91 -3.28 1.40 18.98
CA THR A 91 -3.45 2.82 19.28
C THR A 91 -2.68 3.63 18.25
N THR A 92 -3.27 4.73 17.78
CA THR A 92 -2.61 5.65 16.86
C THR A 92 -1.46 6.40 17.54
N SER A 93 -0.61 7.08 16.76
CA SER A 93 0.36 8.03 17.33
C SER A 93 -0.33 9.11 18.16
N PHE A 94 0.40 9.67 19.11
CA PHE A 94 -0.04 10.81 19.91
C PHE A 94 0.20 12.10 19.15
N ASP A 95 -0.87 12.72 18.66
CA ASP A 95 -0.83 13.96 17.87
C ASP A 95 -1.89 14.92 18.42
N GLN A 96 -1.59 16.22 18.42
CA GLN A 96 -2.50 17.26 18.93
C GLN A 96 -3.09 16.95 20.32
N GLY A 97 -2.27 16.38 21.20
CA GLY A 97 -2.64 16.14 22.59
C GLY A 97 -3.47 14.88 22.86
N HIS A 98 -3.72 14.02 21.87
CA HIS A 98 -4.45 12.77 22.09
C HIS A 98 -4.11 11.67 21.08
N SER A 99 -4.75 10.51 21.24
CA SER A 99 -4.59 9.33 20.39
C SER A 99 -5.90 8.56 20.36
N HIS A 100 -6.13 7.76 19.32
CA HIS A 100 -7.31 6.91 19.25
C HIS A 100 -6.95 5.43 19.24
N ARG A 101 -7.88 4.60 19.71
CA ARG A 101 -7.80 3.15 19.53
C ARG A 101 -8.47 2.73 18.23
N PHE A 102 -8.10 1.58 17.70
CA PHE A 102 -8.78 0.95 16.57
C PHE A 102 -8.77 -0.56 16.74
N ASP A 103 -9.82 -1.20 16.22
CA ASP A 103 -9.96 -2.66 16.19
C ASP A 103 -10.87 -3.05 15.03
N VAL A 104 -10.29 -3.66 13.99
CA VAL A 104 -11.00 -4.09 12.79
C VAL A 104 -10.49 -5.43 12.30
N TYR A 105 -11.29 -6.11 11.49
CA TYR A 105 -10.83 -7.25 10.70
C TYR A 105 -10.49 -6.81 9.28
N SER A 106 -9.46 -7.44 8.74
CA SER A 106 -9.12 -7.31 7.32
C SER A 106 -10.19 -7.94 6.42
N GLY A 107 -10.16 -7.59 5.14
CA GLY A 107 -10.86 -8.33 4.09
C GLY A 107 -10.18 -9.67 3.76
N PRO A 108 -10.75 -10.43 2.80
CA PRO A 108 -10.19 -11.69 2.32
C PRO A 108 -8.80 -11.50 1.66
N PRO A 109 -8.01 -12.58 1.50
CA PRO A 109 -6.69 -12.51 0.91
C PRO A 109 -6.76 -12.11 -0.57
N VAL A 110 -5.90 -11.17 -0.97
CA VAL A 110 -5.79 -10.68 -2.36
C VAL A 110 -4.39 -10.90 -2.90
N ARG A 111 -4.29 -11.27 -4.17
CA ARG A 111 -3.00 -11.41 -4.86
C ARG A 111 -2.28 -10.06 -4.94
N PRO A 112 -0.99 -9.96 -4.59
CA PRO A 112 -0.26 -8.69 -4.66
C PRO A 112 -0.21 -8.18 -6.09
N ARG A 113 -0.45 -6.87 -6.27
CA ARG A 113 -0.29 -6.23 -7.59
C ARG A 113 1.20 -6.15 -7.94
N THR A 114 1.67 -7.07 -8.79
CA THR A 114 2.96 -6.88 -9.48
C THR A 114 2.77 -5.86 -10.59
N ARG A 115 3.50 -4.74 -10.55
CA ARG A 115 3.62 -3.87 -11.72
C ARG A 115 4.39 -4.66 -12.78
N ARG A 116 3.68 -5.25 -13.74
CA ARG A 116 4.34 -5.79 -14.93
C ARG A 116 5.11 -4.63 -15.59
N PRO A 117 6.41 -4.80 -15.89
CA PRO A 117 7.11 -3.80 -16.68
C PRO A 117 6.35 -3.62 -18.00
N ARG A 118 6.16 -2.36 -18.44
CA ARG A 118 5.56 -2.09 -19.74
C ARG A 118 6.45 -2.72 -20.80
N LEU A 119 5.93 -3.70 -21.56
CA LEU A 119 6.63 -4.41 -22.64
C LEU A 119 7.32 -3.46 -23.65
N MET A 120 6.84 -2.21 -23.75
CA MET A 120 7.35 -1.17 -24.63
C MET A 120 8.74 -0.59 -24.27
N SER A 121 9.35 -0.97 -23.14
CA SER A 121 10.74 -0.56 -22.84
C SER A 121 11.80 -1.51 -23.39
N LEU A 122 11.46 -2.74 -23.80
CA LEU A 122 12.41 -3.68 -24.43
C LEU A 122 12.59 -3.46 -25.94
N LEU A 123 11.67 -2.72 -26.58
CA LEU A 123 11.73 -2.44 -28.03
C LEU A 123 12.54 -1.18 -28.38
N LYS A 124 13.10 -0.48 -27.38
CA LYS A 124 13.84 0.77 -27.61
C LYS A 124 15.37 0.60 -27.66
N GLU A 125 15.86 -0.64 -27.65
CA GLU A 125 17.30 -0.94 -27.66
C GLU A 125 17.78 -1.64 -28.94
N SER A 126 16.93 -1.75 -29.97
CA SER A 126 17.30 -2.32 -31.29
C SER A 126 17.56 -1.27 -32.39
N LYS A 127 17.60 0.02 -32.06
CA LYS A 127 17.99 1.08 -33.02
C LYS A 127 19.19 1.88 -32.51
N GLN A 128 20.33 1.21 -32.37
CA GLN A 128 21.62 1.90 -32.29
C GLN A 128 22.70 1.12 -33.02
N THR A 129 22.52 0.95 -34.33
CA THR A 129 23.64 0.74 -35.24
C THR A 129 23.32 1.37 -36.59
N GLN A 130 24.32 2.09 -37.10
CA GLN A 130 24.44 2.65 -38.46
C GLN A 130 23.63 3.93 -38.74
N ASP A 131 24.24 5.08 -38.46
CA ASP A 131 24.76 5.94 -39.55
C ASP A 131 25.36 7.24 -38.99
N GLY A 132 26.59 7.53 -39.43
CA GLY A 132 27.32 8.74 -39.06
C GLY A 132 26.66 10.00 -39.63
N LYS A 133 26.10 10.85 -38.76
CA LYS A 133 25.85 12.28 -39.02
C LYS A 133 26.05 13.08 -37.72
N PRO A 134 26.65 14.29 -37.76
CA PRO A 134 26.98 15.04 -36.56
C PRO A 134 25.74 15.66 -35.89
N ALA A 135 25.81 15.75 -34.56
CA ALA A 135 24.75 16.22 -33.67
C ALA A 135 24.29 17.67 -33.96
N PRO A 136 22.99 18.01 -33.76
CA PRO A 136 22.51 19.36 -33.97
C PRO A 136 22.99 20.30 -32.85
N ARG A 137 23.59 21.43 -33.25
CA ARG A 137 24.02 22.51 -32.35
C ARG A 137 22.83 23.06 -31.55
N ARG A 138 22.95 23.00 -30.23
CA ARG A 138 22.00 23.53 -29.25
C ARG A 138 21.98 25.07 -29.34
N ARG A 139 20.89 25.68 -29.84
CA ARG A 139 20.70 27.14 -29.79
C ARG A 139 20.59 27.59 -28.31
N ARG A 140 21.57 28.37 -27.83
CA ARG A 140 21.52 29.03 -26.52
C ARG A 140 20.35 30.03 -26.51
N ARG A 141 19.35 29.80 -25.67
CA ARG A 141 18.36 30.83 -25.32
C ARG A 141 19.05 31.91 -24.46
N LEU A 142 19.07 33.15 -24.95
CA LEU A 142 19.47 34.32 -24.18
C LEU A 142 18.48 34.51 -23.02
N ARG A 143 18.97 34.41 -21.78
CA ARG A 143 18.21 34.77 -20.58
C ARG A 143 18.32 36.28 -20.37
N PHE A 144 17.21 37.01 -20.56
CA PHE A 144 17.12 38.40 -20.10
C PHE A 144 17.01 38.42 -18.58
N ARG A 145 18.01 39.04 -17.94
CA ARG A 145 18.07 39.25 -16.49
C ARG A 145 17.42 40.60 -16.21
N LYS A 146 16.20 40.61 -15.65
CA LYS A 146 15.57 41.86 -15.18
C LYS A 146 16.35 42.38 -13.97
N ILE A 147 16.97 43.54 -14.14
CA ILE A 147 17.63 44.32 -13.09
C ILE A 147 16.53 44.99 -12.25
N ARG A 148 16.60 44.87 -10.92
CA ARG A 148 15.71 45.57 -9.98
C ARG A 148 16.19 47.03 -9.83
N PRO A 149 15.31 48.04 -9.83
CA PRO A 149 15.67 49.34 -9.28
C PRO A 149 15.49 49.33 -7.75
N SER A 150 16.51 49.86 -7.10
CA SER A 150 16.57 50.26 -5.69
C SER A 150 15.78 51.55 -5.49
N SER A 151 14.95 51.62 -4.45
CA SER A 151 14.49 52.91 -3.89
C SER A 151 14.36 52.84 -2.37
N ARG A 152 15.47 53.23 -1.73
CA ARG A 152 15.64 54.18 -0.61
C ARG A 152 14.53 54.35 0.45
N LYS A 153 15.00 54.30 1.71
CA LYS A 153 14.40 54.70 2.98
C LYS A 153 13.52 55.95 2.93
N ARG A 154 12.42 55.91 3.67
CA ARG A 154 12.12 56.86 4.76
C ARG A 154 11.28 56.15 5.82
#